data_AF-A0A0Q6T8M6-F1
#
_entry.id   AF-A0A0Q6T8M6-F1
#
_cell.length_a   1.000
_cell.length_b   1.000
_cell.length_c   1.000
_cell.angle_alpha   90.00
_cell.angle_beta   90.00
_cell.angle_gamma   90.00
#
_symmetry.space_group_name_H-M   'P 1'
#
loop_
_entity.id
_entity.type
_entity.pdbx_description
1 polymer ?
#
loop_
_entity_poly.entity_id
_entity_poly.type
_entity_poly.pdbx_seq_one_letter_code
_entity_poly.pdbx_strand_id
1 'polypeptide(L)'
;MFRGWGLDFIVAVDDDKQGREALKSMKRELFGDDSELASTKLVKLPDCVGIEDAFSNADFARFVLGDEAINISKENSEFVKTSGRSKPVLAFTFALAVERGEITLAHLSDETKGKITKIVAALTDRLQ
;
A
#
# COMPACT_ATOMS: atom_id res chain seq x y z
N MET A 1 -2.12 -16.03 -18.37
CA MET A 1 -0.84 -15.32 -18.62
C MET A 1 -1.18 -13.94 -19.18
N PHE A 2 -1.18 -12.90 -18.35
CA PHE A 2 -1.69 -11.55 -18.69
C PHE A 2 -1.00 -10.92 -19.93
N ARG A 3 0.28 -11.26 -20.16
CA ARG A 3 1.03 -10.87 -21.37
C ARG A 3 0.50 -11.50 -22.66
N GLY A 4 -0.10 -12.69 -22.59
CA GLY A 4 -0.68 -13.36 -23.76
C GLY A 4 -1.90 -12.65 -24.34
N TRP A 5 -2.48 -11.69 -23.60
CA TRP A 5 -3.63 -10.89 -24.01
C TRP A 5 -3.25 -9.45 -24.35
N GLY A 6 -1.95 -9.13 -24.37
CA GLY A 6 -1.47 -7.77 -24.66
C GLY A 6 -1.81 -6.74 -23.58
N LEU A 7 -2.16 -7.18 -22.37
CA LEU A 7 -2.49 -6.29 -21.26
C LEU A 7 -1.21 -5.72 -20.64
N ASP A 8 -1.20 -4.41 -20.46
CA ASP A 8 -0.21 -3.74 -19.61
C ASP A 8 -0.69 -3.78 -18.15
N PHE A 9 0.20 -4.10 -17.23
CA PHE A 9 -0.12 -4.25 -15.81
C PHE A 9 1.06 -3.81 -14.95
N ILE A 10 0.75 -3.27 -13.78
CA ILE A 10 1.72 -2.96 -12.73
C ILE A 10 1.35 -3.77 -11.51
N VAL A 11 2.36 -4.36 -10.87
CA VAL A 11 2.22 -5.07 -9.61
C VAL A 11 2.88 -4.22 -8.52
N ALA A 12 2.08 -3.69 -7.59
CA ALA A 12 2.57 -3.06 -6.39
C ALA A 12 2.49 -4.05 -5.23
N VAL A 13 3.60 -4.22 -4.51
CA VAL A 13 3.67 -5.07 -3.31
C VAL A 13 4.24 -4.30 -2.14
N ASP A 14 3.76 -4.67 -0.95
CA ASP A 14 4.29 -4.20 0.34
C ASP A 14 5.75 -4.65 0.53
N ASP A 15 6.54 -3.91 1.30
CA ASP A 15 7.92 -4.28 1.63
C ASP A 15 8.00 -5.25 2.81
N ASP A 16 7.15 -6.27 2.81
CA ASP A 16 7.20 -7.36 3.78
C ASP A 16 7.92 -8.60 3.21
N LYS A 17 8.19 -9.58 4.07
CA LYS A 17 8.92 -10.79 3.66
C LYS A 17 8.15 -11.56 2.57
N GLN A 18 6.82 -11.60 2.66
CA GLN A 18 5.97 -12.29 1.70
C GLN A 18 5.91 -11.56 0.35
N GLY A 19 5.82 -10.22 0.37
CA GLY A 19 5.87 -9.35 -0.81
C GLY A 19 7.19 -9.49 -1.55
N ARG A 20 8.32 -9.56 -0.85
CA ARG A 20 9.63 -9.83 -1.47
C ARG A 20 9.73 -11.21 -2.11
N GLU A 21 9.17 -12.25 -1.46
CA GLU A 21 9.13 -13.60 -2.02
C GLU A 21 8.22 -13.68 -3.26
N ALA A 22 7.05 -13.04 -3.20
CA ALA A 22 6.13 -12.94 -4.32
C ALA A 22 6.76 -12.19 -5.51
N LEU A 23 7.45 -11.07 -5.25
CA LEU A 23 8.15 -10.29 -6.28
C LEU A 23 9.27 -11.11 -6.93
N LYS A 24 10.00 -11.91 -6.15
CA LYS A 24 11.01 -12.84 -6.67
C LYS A 24 10.41 -13.95 -7.54
N SER A 25 9.29 -14.55 -7.13
CA SER A 25 8.59 -15.56 -7.94
C SER A 25 8.06 -14.97 -9.24
N MET A 26 7.44 -13.79 -9.16
CA MET A 26 6.90 -13.08 -10.33
C MET A 26 8.00 -12.63 -11.30
N LYS A 27 9.15 -12.16 -10.79
CA LYS A 27 10.32 -11.85 -11.62
C LYS A 27 10.78 -13.07 -12.43
N ARG A 28 10.88 -14.24 -11.79
CA ARG A 28 11.28 -15.48 -12.44
C ARG A 28 10.24 -15.96 -13.46
N GLU A 29 8.97 -15.93 -13.11
CA GLU A 29 7.89 -16.54 -13.92
C GLU A 29 7.37 -15.64 -15.04
N LEU A 30 7.32 -14.32 -14.84
CA LEU A 30 6.75 -13.38 -15.81
C LEU A 30 7.80 -12.68 -16.67
N PHE A 31 9.04 -12.56 -16.16
CA PHE A 31 10.11 -11.79 -16.78
C PHE A 31 11.39 -12.59 -17.02
N GLY A 32 11.44 -13.88 -16.66
CA GLY A 32 12.59 -14.74 -16.95
C GLY A 32 13.90 -14.25 -16.30
N ASP A 33 13.80 -13.67 -15.11
CA ASP A 33 14.89 -13.01 -14.38
C ASP A 33 15.48 -11.74 -15.01
N ASP A 34 14.85 -11.22 -16.07
CA ASP A 34 15.17 -9.89 -16.60
C ASP A 34 14.88 -8.82 -15.54
N SER A 35 15.96 -8.22 -15.05
CA SER A 35 15.92 -7.30 -13.92
C SER A 35 15.40 -5.93 -14.31
N GLU A 36 15.64 -5.49 -15.55
CA GLU A 36 15.21 -4.18 -16.03
C GLU A 36 13.71 -4.18 -16.32
N LEU A 37 13.24 -5.19 -17.05
CA LEU A 37 11.81 -5.38 -17.34
C LEU A 37 10.99 -5.65 -16.07
N ALA A 38 11.51 -6.45 -15.13
CA ALA A 38 10.84 -6.65 -13.86
C ALA A 38 10.80 -5.38 -13.02
N SER A 39 11.86 -4.57 -13.03
CA SER A 39 11.92 -3.34 -12.24
C SER A 39 10.99 -2.23 -12.74
N THR A 40 10.52 -2.29 -13.99
CA THR A 40 9.55 -1.32 -14.53
C THR A 40 8.11 -1.66 -14.14
N LYS A 41 7.76 -2.95 -14.09
CA LYS A 41 6.39 -3.42 -13.83
C LYS A 41 6.14 -3.93 -12.40
N LEU A 42 7.18 -4.27 -11.65
CA LEU A 42 7.11 -4.66 -10.24
C LEU A 42 7.55 -3.47 -9.37
N VAL A 43 6.64 -2.96 -8.54
CA VAL A 43 6.83 -1.85 -7.63
C VAL A 43 6.86 -2.37 -6.21
N LYS A 44 7.96 -2.08 -5.52
CA LYS A 44 8.03 -2.20 -4.07
C LYS A 44 7.73 -0.85 -3.47
N LEU A 45 6.79 -0.77 -2.54
CA LEU A 45 6.50 0.48 -1.84
C LEU A 45 7.70 0.85 -0.94
N PRO A 46 8.42 1.97 -1.20
CA PRO A 46 9.59 2.33 -0.40
C PRO A 46 9.15 2.76 1.00
N ASP A 47 9.82 2.23 2.02
CA ASP A 47 9.60 2.56 3.44
C ASP A 47 8.17 2.32 3.98
N CYS A 48 7.40 1.43 3.33
CA CYS A 48 6.11 0.94 3.82
C CYS A 48 6.15 -0.58 3.96
N VAL A 49 6.35 -1.06 5.20
CA VAL A 49 6.31 -2.49 5.54
C VAL A 49 4.90 -3.06 5.31
N GLY A 50 3.87 -2.26 5.55
CA GLY A 50 2.53 -2.46 5.02
C GLY A 50 1.92 -1.16 4.49
N ILE A 51 0.88 -1.26 3.68
CA ILE A 51 0.12 -0.10 3.19
C ILE A 51 -0.44 0.77 4.34
N GLU A 52 -0.61 0.19 5.53
CA GLU A 52 -1.03 0.90 6.74
C GLU A 52 0.00 1.94 7.21
N ASP A 53 1.29 1.73 6.92
CA ASP A 53 2.38 2.63 7.31
C ASP A 53 2.48 3.87 6.40
N ALA A 54 1.67 3.93 5.34
CA ALA A 54 1.47 5.13 4.53
C ALA A 54 0.77 6.25 5.33
N PHE A 55 0.09 5.91 6.43
CA PHE A 55 -0.58 6.85 7.32
C PHE A 55 0.29 7.16 8.54
N SER A 56 0.16 8.38 9.07
CA SER A 56 0.64 8.67 10.43
C SER A 56 -0.20 7.87 11.45
N ASN A 57 0.38 7.59 12.63
CA ASN A 57 -0.30 6.81 13.67
C ASN A 57 -1.64 7.45 14.10
N ALA A 58 -1.67 8.78 14.17
CA ALA A 58 -2.87 9.53 14.51
C ALA A 58 -3.94 9.45 13.41
N ASP A 59 -3.56 9.61 12.14
CA ASP A 59 -4.50 9.50 11.02
C ASP A 59 -5.02 8.08 10.87
N PHE A 60 -4.16 7.08 11.08
CA PHE A 60 -4.56 5.66 11.02
C PHE A 60 -5.58 5.33 12.11
N ALA A 61 -5.33 5.76 13.36
CA ALA A 61 -6.26 5.57 14.47
C ALA A 61 -7.61 6.25 14.21
N ARG A 62 -7.59 7.49 13.74
CA ARG A 62 -8.78 8.30 13.50
C ARG A 62 -9.59 7.81 12.30
N PHE A 63 -8.96 7.67 11.14
CA PHE A 63 -9.65 7.50 9.86
C PHE A 63 -9.77 6.05 9.40
N VAL A 64 -8.86 5.17 9.83
CA VAL A 64 -8.89 3.75 9.44
C VAL A 64 -9.48 2.89 10.57
N LEU A 65 -9.05 3.11 11.82
CA LEU A 65 -9.56 2.35 12.97
C LEU A 65 -10.87 2.91 13.52
N GLY A 66 -11.19 4.18 13.25
CA GLY A 66 -12.37 4.86 13.78
C GLY A 66 -12.34 5.08 15.29
N ASP A 67 -11.14 5.05 15.89
CA ASP A 67 -10.94 5.14 17.33
C ASP A 67 -9.69 5.97 17.63
N GLU A 68 -9.91 7.27 17.90
CA GLU A 68 -8.88 8.24 18.24
C GLU A 68 -8.20 7.97 19.59
N ALA A 69 -8.79 7.12 20.45
CA ALA A 69 -8.20 6.79 21.75
C ALA A 69 -7.10 5.72 21.65
N ILE A 70 -6.94 5.09 20.48
CA ILE A 70 -5.91 4.08 20.26
C ILE A 70 -4.55 4.76 20.12
N ASN A 71 -3.69 4.51 21.11
CA ASN A 71 -2.31 4.92 21.02
C ASN A 71 -1.46 3.83 20.36
N ILE A 72 -1.06 4.06 19.10
CA ILE A 72 -0.19 3.16 18.35
C ILE A 72 1.26 3.49 18.72
N SER A 73 1.90 2.62 19.50
CA SER A 73 3.26 2.84 20.00
C SER A 73 4.38 2.42 19.04
N LYS A 74 4.03 1.71 17.95
CA LYS A 74 4.96 1.18 16.94
C LYS A 74 4.46 1.52 15.52
N GLU A 75 4.75 0.66 14.55
CA GLU A 75 4.25 0.73 13.18
C GLU A 75 2.77 0.32 13.10
N ASN A 76 2.01 0.95 12.20
CA ASN A 76 0.59 0.67 12.02
C ASN A 76 0.40 -0.77 11.54
N SER A 77 1.28 -1.25 10.66
CA SER A 77 1.24 -2.62 10.14
C SER A 77 1.46 -3.68 11.22
N GLU A 78 2.31 -3.42 12.23
CA GLU A 78 2.47 -4.29 13.41
C GLU A 78 1.23 -4.26 14.31
N PHE A 79 0.63 -3.08 14.48
CA PHE A 79 -0.57 -2.92 15.29
C PHE A 79 -1.74 -3.74 14.73
N VAL A 80 -1.99 -3.68 13.41
CA VAL A 80 -3.08 -4.45 12.79
C VAL A 80 -2.85 -5.96 12.90
N LYS A 81 -1.59 -6.42 12.77
CA LYS A 81 -1.23 -7.84 12.96
C LYS A 81 -1.53 -8.33 14.37
N THR A 82 -1.29 -7.49 15.38
CA THR A 82 -1.46 -7.84 16.79
C THR A 82 -2.88 -7.63 17.30
N SER A 83 -3.64 -6.69 16.73
CA SER A 83 -4.98 -6.34 17.19
C SER A 83 -6.08 -7.32 16.74
N GLY A 84 -5.77 -8.33 15.92
CA GLY A 84 -6.75 -9.29 15.40
C GLY A 84 -7.84 -8.68 14.52
N ARG A 85 -7.63 -7.45 14.03
CA ARG A 85 -8.60 -6.76 13.18
C ARG A 85 -8.45 -7.24 11.74
N SER A 86 -9.57 -7.41 11.06
CA SER A 86 -9.58 -7.88 9.68
C SER A 86 -9.13 -6.77 8.73
N LYS A 87 -7.95 -6.92 8.13
CA LYS A 87 -7.40 -5.98 7.12
C LYS A 87 -8.40 -5.67 6.00
N PRO A 88 -9.07 -6.67 5.37
CA PRO A 88 -10.05 -6.38 4.33
C PRO A 88 -11.22 -5.52 4.81
N VAL A 89 -11.67 -5.70 6.04
CA VAL A 89 -12.77 -4.92 6.61
C VAL A 89 -12.35 -3.47 6.82
N LEU A 90 -11.16 -3.25 7.42
CA LEU A 90 -10.61 -1.90 7.61
C LEU A 90 -10.43 -1.16 6.27
N ALA A 91 -9.86 -1.83 5.28
CA ALA A 91 -9.67 -1.27 3.95
C ALA A 91 -11.00 -0.92 3.27
N PHE A 92 -11.99 -1.80 3.36
CA PHE A 92 -13.31 -1.58 2.79
C PHE A 92 -14.04 -0.41 3.46
N THR A 93 -14.04 -0.36 4.80
CA THR A 93 -14.67 0.73 5.55
C THR A 93 -14.01 2.08 5.25
N PHE A 94 -12.68 2.13 5.17
CA PHE A 94 -11.95 3.33 4.78
C PHE A 94 -12.29 3.78 3.36
N ALA A 95 -12.28 2.85 2.39
CA ALA A 95 -12.61 3.16 1.00
C ALA A 95 -14.03 3.73 0.87
N LEU A 96 -15.00 3.14 1.58
CA LEU A 96 -16.38 3.60 1.61
C LEU A 96 -16.50 5.03 2.17
N ALA A 97 -15.75 5.35 3.24
CA ALA A 97 -15.74 6.68 3.84
C ALA A 97 -15.10 7.73 2.91
N VAL A 98 -14.09 7.35 2.13
CA VAL A 98 -13.51 8.20 1.08
C VAL A 98 -14.51 8.41 -0.07
N GLU A 99 -15.17 7.36 -0.56
CA GLU A 99 -16.17 7.45 -1.62
C GLU A 99 -17.37 8.32 -1.24
N ARG A 100 -17.76 8.28 0.03
CA ARG A 100 -18.83 9.12 0.58
C ARG A 100 -18.41 10.57 0.82
N GLY A 101 -17.13 10.89 0.66
CA GLY A 101 -16.58 12.22 0.93
C GLY A 101 -16.44 12.56 2.41
N GLU A 102 -16.60 11.58 3.31
CA GLU A 102 -16.39 11.75 4.75
C GLU A 102 -14.90 11.96 5.06
N ILE A 103 -14.03 11.29 4.30
CA ILE A 103 -12.58 11.44 4.36
C ILE A 103 -12.10 12.06 3.07
N THR A 104 -11.47 13.23 3.17
CA THR A 104 -10.82 13.89 2.03
C THR A 104 -9.33 14.05 2.32
N LEU A 105 -8.53 14.23 1.28
CA LEU A 105 -7.10 14.54 1.44
C LEU A 105 -6.86 15.73 2.37
N ALA A 106 -7.78 16.71 2.43
CA ALA A 106 -7.66 17.86 3.32
C ALA A 106 -7.74 17.51 4.81
N HIS A 107 -8.40 16.39 5.16
CA HIS A 107 -8.53 15.93 6.55
C HIS A 107 -7.28 15.20 7.07
N LEU A 108 -6.39 14.77 6.17
CA LEU A 108 -5.17 14.04 6.53
C LEU A 108 -4.04 15.00 6.89
N SER A 109 -3.15 14.53 7.76
CA SER A 109 -1.91 15.25 8.10
C SER A 109 -0.98 15.38 6.90
N ASP A 110 -0.10 16.38 6.93
CA ASP A 110 0.85 16.61 5.84
C ASP A 110 1.88 15.49 5.71
N GLU A 111 2.16 14.76 6.80
CA GLU A 111 2.99 13.54 6.76
C GLU A 111 2.32 12.45 5.91
N THR A 112 1.06 12.13 6.21
CA THR A 112 0.28 11.14 5.47
C THR A 112 0.14 11.54 4.00
N LYS A 113 -0.19 12.81 3.71
CA LYS A 113 -0.25 13.32 2.33
C LYS A 113 1.08 13.13 1.61
N GLY A 114 2.20 13.45 2.28
CA GLY A 114 3.53 13.32 1.71
C GLY A 114 3.87 11.87 1.36
N LYS A 115 3.58 10.92 2.25
CA LYS A 115 3.79 9.48 2.02
C LYS A 115 2.92 8.95 0.88
N ILE A 116 1.61 9.26 0.90
CA ILE A 116 0.68 8.84 -0.17
C ILE A 116 1.11 9.42 -1.51
N THR A 117 1.49 10.70 -1.56
CA THR A 117 1.91 11.35 -2.80
C THR A 117 3.18 10.71 -3.37
N LYS A 118 4.16 10.34 -2.51
CA LYS A 118 5.35 9.60 -2.95
C LYS A 118 5.01 8.24 -3.55
N ILE A 119 4.08 7.51 -2.93
CA ILE A 119 3.61 6.21 -3.44
C ILE A 119 2.92 6.39 -4.80
N VAL A 120 2.00 7.33 -4.91
CA VAL A 120 1.25 7.60 -6.15
C VAL A 120 2.20 8.09 -7.26
N ALA A 121 3.16 8.96 -6.95
CA ALA A 121 4.16 9.42 -7.92
C ALA A 121 5.00 8.23 -8.44
N ALA A 122 5.48 7.37 -7.55
CA ALA A 122 6.25 6.17 -7.94
C ALA A 122 5.46 5.20 -8.83
N LEU A 123 4.13 5.14 -8.68
CA LEU A 123 3.25 4.35 -9.55
C LEU A 123 3.00 5.07 -10.89
N THR A 124 2.79 6.38 -10.87
CA THR A 124 2.47 7.19 -12.05
C THR A 124 3.64 7.27 -13.03
N ASP A 125 4.87 7.40 -12.55
CA ASP A 125 6.09 7.42 -13.37
C ASP A 125 6.28 6.14 -14.20
N ARG A 126 5.58 5.07 -13.86
CA ARG A 126 5.69 3.73 -14.48
C ARG A 126 4.48 3.35 -15.33
N LEU A 127 3.44 4.18 -15.31
CA LEU A 127 2.25 4.08 -16.16
C LEU A 127 2.41 4.86 -17.48
N GLN A 128 3.52 5.58 -17.66
CA GLN A 128 3.89 6.27 -18.91
C GLN A 128 4.62 5.33 -19.86
#